data_AF-A0A969I568-F1
#
_entry.id   AF-A0A969I568-F1
#
_cell.length_a   1.000
_cell.length_b   1.000
_cell.length_c   1.000
_cell.angle_alpha   90.00
_cell.angle_beta   90.00
_cell.angle_gamma   90.00
#
_symmetry.space_group_name_H-M   'P 1'
#
loop_
_entity.id
_entity.type
_entity.pdbx_description
1 polymer ?
#
loop_
_entity_poly.entity_id
_entity_poly.type
_entity_poly.pdbx_seq_one_letter_code
_entity_poly.pdbx_strand_id
1 'polypeptide(L)'
;MQYWQTWRQRLHTLRIAQKIALGYGAAIGFGFVGTLAGMLIADYYQGQGIQQLTDASIQAQLLADFKGEVKRAQLAGALLPSLLDEPDQLRDSEDRLRKSLANTRALQRRLDEFVASDPAWLATDPDQFTEFIDGYVSKLGVYAQRSQAFIPPQLPPDWDNTLVRRQLQALNRSNFRTDFDALALELEELLGKIDTDFVQDSEAHVMDFLVEDRNIMDTGQMWHEVEEQVWDMSIQDYRWMNVIKVPLANAHGAFDRILVVMTDETERI
;
A
#
# COMPACT_ATOMS: atom_id res chain seq x y z
N MET A 1 13.76 35.56 -46.82
CA MET A 1 12.55 35.13 -47.56
C MET A 1 12.87 34.57 -48.97
N GLN A 2 13.94 33.78 -49.16
CA GLN A 2 14.31 33.23 -50.49
C GLN A 2 14.19 31.69 -50.58
N TYR A 3 14.12 30.98 -49.45
CA TYR A 3 14.01 29.52 -49.43
C TYR A 3 12.62 28.99 -49.83
N TRP A 4 11.53 29.70 -49.54
CA TRP A 4 10.17 29.22 -49.86
C TRP A 4 9.82 29.22 -51.36
N GLN A 5 10.50 30.03 -52.17
CA GLN A 5 10.17 30.14 -53.59
C GLN A 5 10.79 29.03 -54.45
N THR A 6 11.95 28.49 -54.04
CA THR A 6 12.64 27.41 -54.78
C THR A 6 11.95 26.04 -54.62
N TRP A 7 11.30 25.78 -53.49
CA TRP A 7 10.52 24.55 -53.27
C TRP A 7 9.28 24.47 -54.16
N ARG A 8 8.56 25.57 -54.37
CA ARG A 8 7.36 25.62 -55.24
C ARG A 8 7.69 25.33 -56.71
N GLN A 9 8.84 25.78 -57.21
CA GLN A 9 9.23 25.59 -58.60
C GLN A 9 9.65 24.15 -58.91
N ARG A 10 10.31 23.46 -57.97
CA ARG A 10 10.72 22.04 -58.14
C ARG A 10 9.55 21.05 -58.09
N LEU A 11 8.45 21.40 -57.42
CA LEU A 11 7.25 20.56 -57.37
C LEU A 11 6.40 20.64 -58.64
N HIS A 12 6.64 21.59 -59.55
CA HIS A 12 5.82 21.76 -60.76
C HIS A 12 6.27 20.86 -61.93
N THR A 13 7.52 20.39 -61.93
CA THR A 13 8.10 19.55 -62.99
C THR A 13 7.89 18.05 -62.79
N LEU A 14 7.42 17.64 -61.60
CA LEU A 14 7.13 16.23 -61.28
C LEU A 14 5.79 15.82 -61.89
N ARG A 15 5.73 14.61 -62.48
CA ARG A 15 4.47 14.04 -62.97
C ARG A 15 3.46 13.93 -61.82
N ILE A 16 2.17 14.07 -62.10
CA ILE A 16 1.10 14.05 -61.08
C ILE A 16 1.22 12.84 -60.15
N ALA A 17 1.55 11.67 -60.69
CA ALA A 17 1.81 10.45 -59.92
C ALA A 17 2.99 10.58 -58.92
N GLN A 18 4.05 11.31 -59.25
CA GLN A 18 5.19 11.55 -58.35
C GLN A 18 4.83 12.53 -57.23
N LYS A 19 3.95 13.52 -57.49
CA LYS A 19 3.46 14.44 -56.45
C LYS A 19 2.56 13.72 -55.44
N ILE A 20 1.74 12.80 -55.94
CA ILE A 20 0.89 11.93 -55.11
C ILE A 20 1.76 10.99 -54.27
N ALA A 21 2.74 10.32 -54.90
CA ALA A 21 3.67 9.44 -54.19
C ALA A 21 4.52 10.16 -53.13
N LEU A 22 4.96 11.41 -53.39
CA LEU A 22 5.68 12.22 -52.40
C LEU A 22 4.80 12.57 -51.20
N GLY A 23 3.53 12.89 -51.44
CA GLY A 23 2.56 13.22 -50.40
C GLY A 23 2.24 12.03 -49.49
N TYR A 24 1.98 10.87 -50.09
CA TYR A 24 1.76 9.63 -49.32
C TYR A 24 3.03 9.17 -48.59
N GLY A 25 4.20 9.27 -49.22
CA GLY A 25 5.47 8.93 -48.57
C GLY A 25 5.76 9.82 -47.36
N ALA A 26 5.50 11.12 -47.46
CA ALA A 26 5.62 12.04 -46.33
C ALA A 26 4.60 11.73 -45.22
N ALA A 27 3.34 11.49 -45.57
CA ALA A 27 2.29 11.17 -44.60
C ALA A 27 2.57 9.86 -43.83
N ILE A 28 3.00 8.81 -44.53
CA ILE A 28 3.38 7.53 -43.92
C ILE A 28 4.63 7.71 -43.05
N GLY A 29 5.61 8.51 -43.49
CA GLY A 29 6.81 8.82 -42.71
C GLY A 29 6.50 9.54 -41.39
N PHE A 30 5.62 10.55 -41.41
CA PHE A 30 5.19 11.23 -40.19
C PHE A 30 4.40 10.31 -39.25
N GLY A 31 3.55 9.44 -39.80
CA GLY A 31 2.83 8.43 -39.01
C GLY A 31 3.79 7.49 -38.30
N PHE A 32 4.79 6.95 -39.01
CA PHE A 32 5.76 6.02 -38.46
C PHE A 32 6.63 6.62 -37.35
N VAL A 33 7.09 7.86 -37.54
CA VAL A 33 7.87 8.59 -36.52
C VAL A 33 7.02 8.92 -35.29
N GLY A 34 5.76 9.30 -35.48
CA GLY A 34 4.81 9.53 -34.39
C GLY A 34 4.54 8.27 -33.57
N THR A 35 4.35 7.11 -34.21
CA THR A 35 4.14 5.83 -33.53
C THR A 35 5.37 5.39 -32.73
N LEU A 36 6.59 5.52 -33.27
CA LEU A 36 7.81 5.19 -32.54
C LEU A 36 8.04 6.10 -31.34
N ALA A 37 7.79 7.40 -31.50
CA ALA A 37 7.89 8.36 -30.39
C ALA A 37 6.82 8.08 -29.32
N GLY A 38 5.58 7.80 -29.73
CA GLY A 38 4.49 7.44 -28.82
C GLY A 38 4.74 6.14 -28.07
N MET A 39 5.33 5.13 -28.72
CA MET A 39 5.70 3.86 -28.09
C MET A 39 6.81 4.06 -27.06
N LEU A 40 7.84 4.85 -27.36
CA LEU A 40 8.93 5.14 -26.40
C LEU A 40 8.44 5.92 -25.18
N ILE A 41 7.53 6.87 -25.37
CA ILE A 41 6.91 7.62 -24.26
C ILE A 41 5.99 6.70 -23.45
N ALA A 42 5.18 5.86 -24.11
CA ALA A 42 4.30 4.90 -23.44
C ALA A 42 5.10 3.88 -22.62
N ASP A 43 6.17 3.29 -23.18
CA ASP A 43 7.01 2.29 -22.52
C ASP A 43 7.76 2.89 -21.32
N TYR A 44 8.20 4.15 -21.43
CA TYR A 44 8.83 4.90 -20.33
C TYR A 44 7.87 5.15 -19.16
N TYR A 45 6.64 5.61 -19.42
CA TYR A 45 5.65 5.88 -18.37
C TYR A 45 5.01 4.60 -17.81
N GLN A 46 4.83 3.58 -18.65
CA GLN A 46 4.30 2.27 -18.26
C GLN A 46 5.29 1.52 -17.36
N GLY A 47 6.61 1.62 -17.63
CA GLY A 47 7.65 1.05 -16.78
C GLY A 47 7.73 1.69 -15.39
N GLN A 48 7.63 3.02 -15.30
CA GLN A 48 7.64 3.73 -14.02
C GLN A 48 6.40 3.46 -13.17
N GLY A 49 5.22 3.41 -13.79
CA GLY A 49 3.97 3.09 -13.08
C GLY A 49 3.94 1.67 -12.51
N ILE A 50 4.49 0.68 -13.23
CA ILE A 50 4.57 -0.72 -12.76
C ILE A 50 5.54 -0.86 -11.58
N GLN A 51 6.67 -0.15 -11.59
CA GLN A 51 7.63 -0.16 -10.48
C GLN A 51 7.03 0.50 -9.24
N GLN A 52 6.45 1.69 -9.37
CA GLN A 52 5.79 2.39 -8.27
C GLN A 52 4.68 1.56 -7.62
N LEU A 53 3.87 0.88 -8.43
CA LEU A 53 2.79 0.03 -7.93
C LEU A 53 3.31 -1.25 -7.28
N THR A 54 4.41 -1.79 -7.81
CA THR A 54 5.07 -2.94 -7.17
C THR A 54 5.61 -2.56 -5.81
N ASP A 55 6.26 -1.41 -5.71
CA ASP A 55 6.81 -0.87 -4.47
C ASP A 55 5.71 -0.52 -3.46
N ALA A 56 4.63 0.14 -3.89
CA ALA A 56 3.46 0.42 -3.05
C ALA A 56 2.83 -0.87 -2.49
N SER A 57 2.67 -1.90 -3.34
CA SER A 57 2.11 -3.19 -2.90
C SER A 57 3.03 -3.93 -1.92
N ILE A 58 4.35 -3.92 -2.16
CA ILE A 58 5.33 -4.47 -1.23
C ILE A 58 5.26 -3.74 0.12
N GLN A 59 5.23 -2.41 0.09
CA GLN A 59 5.16 -1.60 1.30
C GLN A 59 3.85 -1.85 2.07
N ALA A 60 2.70 -1.86 1.39
CA ALA A 60 1.40 -2.12 2.01
C ALA A 60 1.36 -3.50 2.68
N GLN A 61 1.88 -4.54 2.02
CA GLN A 61 1.97 -5.87 2.60
C GLN A 61 2.86 -5.90 3.86
N LEU A 62 4.04 -5.29 3.79
CA LEU A 62 4.96 -5.22 4.93
C LEU A 62 4.35 -4.47 6.12
N LEU A 63 3.69 -3.35 5.86
CA LEU A 63 2.99 -2.56 6.88
C LEU A 63 1.78 -3.30 7.47
N ALA A 64 1.03 -4.05 6.65
CA ALA A 64 -0.11 -4.84 7.11
C ALA A 64 0.34 -5.99 8.02
N ASP A 65 1.41 -6.69 7.64
CA ASP A 65 2.05 -7.71 8.47
C ASP A 65 2.57 -7.10 9.78
N PHE A 66 3.21 -5.92 9.69
CA PHE A 66 3.73 -5.19 10.84
C PHE A 66 2.62 -4.84 11.83
N LYS A 67 1.54 -4.21 11.34
CA LYS A 67 0.32 -3.91 12.10
C LYS A 67 -0.24 -5.16 12.77
N GLY A 68 -0.32 -6.27 12.05
CA GLY A 68 -0.81 -7.54 12.56
C GLY A 68 0.01 -8.05 13.74
N GLU A 69 1.34 -8.07 13.62
CA GLU A 69 2.23 -8.52 14.70
C GLU A 69 2.22 -7.58 15.91
N VAL A 70 2.21 -6.27 15.67
CA VAL A 70 2.08 -5.27 16.74
C VAL A 70 0.78 -5.48 17.53
N LYS A 71 -0.35 -5.65 16.85
CA LYS A 71 -1.65 -5.84 17.49
C LYS A 71 -1.69 -7.16 18.28
N ARG A 72 -1.06 -8.22 17.76
CA ARG A 72 -0.87 -9.48 18.49
C ARG A 72 -0.06 -9.28 19.77
N ALA A 73 1.03 -8.53 19.70
CA ALA A 73 1.87 -8.21 20.86
C ALA A 73 1.08 -7.41 21.91
N GLN A 74 0.37 -6.36 21.49
CA GLN A 74 -0.46 -5.53 22.38
C GLN A 74 -1.54 -6.36 23.07
N LEU A 75 -2.25 -7.23 22.34
CA LEU A 75 -3.28 -8.10 22.92
C LEU A 75 -2.68 -9.06 23.95
N ALA A 76 -1.56 -9.72 23.61
CA ALA A 76 -0.89 -10.65 24.52
C ALA A 76 -0.42 -9.97 25.82
N GLY A 77 0.07 -8.74 25.73
CA GLY A 77 0.45 -7.93 26.90
C GLY A 77 -0.75 -7.44 27.71
N ALA A 78 -1.82 -7.00 27.03
CA ALA A 78 -3.02 -6.48 27.67
C ALA A 78 -3.74 -7.54 28.53
N LEU A 79 -3.62 -8.81 28.17
CA LEU A 79 -4.20 -9.96 28.89
C LEU A 79 -3.37 -10.41 30.10
N LEU A 80 -2.09 -10.01 30.21
CA LEU A 80 -1.23 -10.44 31.33
C LEU A 80 -1.85 -10.24 32.73
N PRO A 81 -2.48 -9.09 33.07
CA PRO A 81 -3.06 -8.90 34.39
C PRO A 81 -4.23 -9.83 34.70
N SER A 82 -4.98 -10.31 33.71
CA SER A 82 -6.09 -11.24 33.93
C SER A 82 -5.62 -12.69 34.06
N LEU A 83 -4.47 -13.03 33.46
CA LEU A 83 -3.95 -14.40 33.42
C LEU A 83 -3.06 -14.75 34.64
N LEU A 84 -2.87 -13.84 35.60
CA LEU A 84 -1.97 -14.06 36.75
C LEU A 84 -2.38 -15.22 37.67
N ASP A 85 -3.64 -15.67 37.59
CA ASP A 85 -4.16 -16.83 38.34
C ASP A 85 -4.09 -18.14 37.53
N GLU A 86 -3.69 -18.06 36.25
CA GLU A 86 -3.67 -19.17 35.29
C GLU A 86 -2.24 -19.35 34.73
N PRO A 87 -1.32 -20.00 35.47
CA PRO A 87 0.11 -20.07 35.16
C PRO A 87 0.43 -20.49 33.73
N ASP A 88 -0.23 -21.51 33.20
CA ASP A 88 0.02 -22.02 31.85
C ASP A 88 -0.36 -20.98 30.79
N GLN A 89 -1.53 -20.34 30.95
CA GLN A 89 -1.98 -19.30 30.02
C GLN A 89 -1.16 -18.00 30.14
N LEU A 90 -0.70 -17.67 31.35
CA LEU A 90 0.22 -16.56 31.56
C LEU A 90 1.50 -16.76 30.75
N ARG A 91 2.12 -17.95 30.85
CA ARG A 91 3.34 -18.30 30.12
C ARG A 91 3.13 -18.28 28.61
N ASP A 92 2.02 -18.85 28.15
CA ASP A 92 1.65 -18.79 26.73
C ASP A 92 1.51 -17.35 26.24
N SER A 93 0.95 -16.45 27.05
CA SER A 93 0.80 -15.05 26.69
C SER A 93 2.13 -14.29 26.69
N GLU A 94 3.01 -14.55 27.66
CA GLU A 94 4.37 -14.02 27.67
C GLU A 94 5.17 -14.46 26.44
N ASP A 95 5.03 -15.73 26.04
CA ASP A 95 5.67 -16.27 24.85
C ASP A 95 5.10 -15.66 23.56
N ARG A 96 3.77 -15.49 23.47
CA ARG A 96 3.13 -14.79 22.35
C ARG A 96 3.61 -13.35 22.24
N LEU A 97 3.72 -12.63 23.36
CA LEU A 97 4.24 -11.25 23.39
C LEU A 97 5.69 -11.20 22.90
N ARG A 98 6.55 -12.08 23.42
CA ARG A 98 7.96 -12.18 23.03
C ARG A 98 8.13 -12.52 21.55
N LYS A 99 7.37 -13.49 21.05
CA LYS A 99 7.40 -13.91 19.64
C LYS A 99 6.92 -12.80 18.72
N SER A 100 5.82 -12.14 19.06
CA SER A 100 5.28 -11.03 18.26
C SER A 100 6.28 -9.87 18.20
N LEU A 101 6.92 -9.49 19.33
CA LEU A 101 7.98 -8.47 19.33
C LEU A 101 9.18 -8.87 18.44
N ALA A 102 9.59 -10.13 18.47
CA ALA A 102 10.67 -10.62 17.60
C ALA A 102 10.28 -10.55 16.12
N ASN A 103 9.04 -10.92 15.79
CA ASN A 103 8.50 -10.81 14.42
C ASN A 103 8.40 -9.34 13.98
N THR A 104 7.92 -8.44 14.84
CA THR A 104 7.86 -7.00 14.57
C THR A 104 9.25 -6.43 14.27
N ARG A 105 10.28 -6.81 15.03
CA ARG A 105 11.68 -6.41 14.74
C ARG A 105 12.23 -7.00 13.44
N ALA A 106 11.78 -8.18 13.06
CA ALA A 106 12.13 -8.76 11.76
C ALA A 106 11.46 -8.00 10.62
N LEU A 107 10.21 -7.58 10.78
CA LEU A 107 9.48 -6.76 9.82
C LEU A 107 10.05 -5.34 9.70
N GLN A 108 10.46 -4.72 10.81
CA GLN A 108 11.20 -3.45 10.81
C GLN A 108 12.44 -3.56 9.91
N ARG A 109 13.30 -4.58 10.11
CA ARG A 109 14.48 -4.75 9.26
C ARG A 109 14.14 -4.91 7.78
N ARG A 110 13.06 -5.62 7.44
CA ARG A 110 12.59 -5.76 6.04
C ARG A 110 12.07 -4.43 5.48
N LEU A 111 11.42 -3.62 6.31
CA LEU A 111 10.99 -2.26 5.96
C LEU A 111 12.20 -1.34 5.76
N ASP A 112 13.21 -1.40 6.62
CA ASP A 112 14.45 -0.65 6.49
C ASP A 112 15.21 -1.05 5.21
N GLU A 113 15.30 -2.35 4.92
CA GLU A 113 15.88 -2.88 3.67
C GLU A 113 15.11 -2.40 2.44
N PHE A 114 13.77 -2.34 2.51
CA PHE A 114 12.93 -1.82 1.45
C PHE A 114 13.18 -0.33 1.21
N VAL A 115 13.20 0.50 2.26
CA VAL A 115 13.52 1.93 2.13
C VAL A 115 14.95 2.14 1.60
N ALA A 116 15.92 1.37 2.10
CA ALA A 116 17.31 1.45 1.65
C ALA A 116 17.52 1.00 0.19
N SER A 117 16.55 0.29 -0.39
CA SER A 117 16.56 -0.09 -1.81
C SER A 117 16.22 1.05 -2.76
N ASP A 118 15.89 2.24 -2.22
CA ASP A 118 15.47 3.43 -2.97
C ASP A 118 14.26 3.13 -3.89
N PRO A 119 13.11 2.75 -3.30
CA PRO A 119 11.94 2.34 -4.07
C PRO A 119 11.41 3.52 -4.88
N ALA A 120 10.85 3.24 -6.06
CA ALA A 120 10.22 4.25 -6.90
C ALA A 120 9.00 4.90 -6.22
N TRP A 121 8.45 4.26 -5.18
CA TRP A 121 7.33 4.76 -4.39
C TRP A 121 7.61 4.57 -2.88
N LEU A 122 7.29 5.59 -2.06
CA LEU A 122 7.17 5.51 -0.60
C LEU A 122 6.03 6.40 -0.07
N ALA A 123 5.36 5.99 1.03
CA ALA A 123 4.12 6.61 1.55
C ALA A 123 4.33 8.00 2.10
N THR A 124 5.53 8.20 2.61
CA THR A 124 6.03 9.44 3.15
C THR A 124 7.51 9.50 2.82
N ASP A 125 8.17 10.56 3.27
CA ASP A 125 9.61 10.69 3.18
C ASP A 125 10.35 9.52 3.88
N PRO A 126 11.45 9.00 3.32
CA PRO A 126 12.23 7.90 3.91
C PRO A 126 12.61 8.07 5.38
N ASP A 127 12.99 9.29 5.80
CA ASP A 127 13.42 9.55 7.17
C ASP A 127 12.21 9.51 8.11
N GLN A 128 11.09 10.11 7.70
CA GLN A 128 9.84 10.09 8.48
C GLN A 128 9.29 8.66 8.61
N PHE A 129 9.36 7.87 7.54
CA PHE A 129 8.92 6.48 7.55
C PHE A 129 9.73 5.65 8.54
N THR A 130 11.06 5.79 8.50
CA THR A 130 11.98 5.05 9.38
C THR A 130 11.81 5.49 10.83
N GLU A 131 11.73 6.79 11.10
CA GLU A 131 11.50 7.34 12.45
C GLU A 131 10.18 6.82 13.04
N PHE A 132 9.13 6.75 12.23
CA PHE A 132 7.83 6.22 12.64
C PHE A 132 7.92 4.74 13.05
N ILE A 133 8.47 3.88 12.18
CA ILE A 133 8.60 2.44 12.47
C ILE A 133 9.49 2.22 13.69
N ASP A 134 10.62 2.92 13.79
CA ASP A 134 11.54 2.86 14.93
C ASP A 134 10.85 3.27 16.23
N GLY A 135 10.10 4.37 16.19
CA GLY A 135 9.31 4.86 17.32
C GLY A 135 8.33 3.81 17.80
N TYR A 136 7.61 3.16 16.88
CA TYR A 136 6.65 2.11 17.22
C TYR A 136 7.34 0.90 17.85
N VAL A 137 8.37 0.35 17.19
CA VAL A 137 9.07 -0.85 17.70
C VAL A 137 9.75 -0.58 19.03
N SER A 138 10.34 0.60 19.20
CA SER A 138 10.96 1.03 20.46
C SER A 138 9.94 1.06 21.60
N LYS A 139 8.79 1.71 21.39
CA LYS A 139 7.72 1.77 22.41
C LYS A 139 7.17 0.37 22.74
N LEU A 140 6.96 -0.48 21.74
CA LEU A 140 6.55 -1.88 21.95
C LEU A 140 7.59 -2.67 22.72
N GLY A 141 8.87 -2.49 22.42
CA GLY A 141 9.98 -3.10 23.13
C GLY A 141 10.03 -2.70 24.60
N VAL A 142 9.90 -1.41 24.91
CA VAL A 142 9.88 -0.91 26.30
C VAL A 142 8.67 -1.45 27.05
N TYR A 143 7.49 -1.47 26.42
CA TYR A 143 6.28 -2.04 27.01
C TYR A 143 6.47 -3.53 27.35
N ALA A 144 6.93 -4.33 26.39
CA ALA A 144 7.16 -5.76 26.56
C ALA A 144 8.19 -6.03 27.66
N GLN A 145 9.31 -5.29 27.66
CA GLN A 145 10.35 -5.42 28.68
C GLN A 145 9.82 -5.10 30.08
N ARG A 146 9.07 -4.02 30.25
CA ARG A 146 8.47 -3.66 31.55
C ARG A 146 7.47 -4.69 32.02
N SER A 147 6.62 -5.20 31.11
CA SER A 147 5.63 -6.22 31.47
C SER A 147 6.26 -7.50 31.98
N GLN A 148 7.32 -7.99 31.31
CA GLN A 148 8.08 -9.16 31.73
C GLN A 148 8.84 -8.93 33.04
N ALA A 149 9.37 -7.72 33.28
CA ALA A 149 10.10 -7.41 34.51
C ALA A 149 9.21 -7.49 35.77
N PHE A 150 7.89 -7.40 35.63
CA PHE A 150 6.96 -7.56 36.75
C PHE A 150 6.64 -9.03 37.06
N ILE A 151 6.79 -9.93 36.10
CA ILE A 151 6.46 -11.35 36.24
C ILE A 151 7.76 -12.12 36.54
N PRO A 152 7.87 -12.85 37.66
CA PRO A 152 9.07 -13.61 37.96
C PRO A 152 9.21 -14.78 36.99
N PRO A 153 10.47 -15.18 36.69
CA PRO A 153 10.75 -16.30 35.80
C PRO A 153 10.20 -17.63 36.31
N GLN A 154 9.98 -17.76 37.63
CA GLN A 154 9.38 -18.93 38.29
C GLN A 154 8.33 -18.44 39.28
N LEU A 155 7.11 -19.01 39.21
CA LEU A 155 6.01 -18.63 40.10
C LEU A 155 6.15 -19.38 41.43
N PRO A 156 6.18 -18.70 42.59
CA PRO A 156 6.11 -19.33 43.89
C PRO A 156 4.83 -20.16 44.08
N PRO A 157 4.86 -21.26 44.86
CA PRO A 157 3.68 -22.04 45.19
C PRO A 157 2.56 -21.25 45.89
N ASP A 158 2.91 -20.16 46.57
CA ASP A 158 2.06 -19.26 47.36
C ASP A 158 2.04 -17.83 46.79
N TRP A 159 2.19 -17.71 45.47
CA TRP A 159 2.26 -16.46 44.71
C TRP A 159 1.10 -15.47 45.02
N ASP A 160 1.40 -14.40 45.76
CA ASP A 160 0.53 -13.22 45.85
C ASP A 160 0.76 -12.30 44.64
N ASN A 161 -0.20 -12.33 43.71
CA ASN A 161 -0.14 -11.57 42.47
C ASN A 161 -0.69 -10.13 42.57
N THR A 162 -1.14 -9.70 43.76
CA THR A 162 -1.81 -8.41 43.95
C THR A 162 -0.92 -7.23 43.55
N LEU A 163 0.38 -7.28 43.86
CA LEU A 163 1.31 -6.22 43.48
C LEU A 163 1.54 -6.20 41.96
N VAL A 164 1.84 -7.36 41.38
CA VAL A 164 2.12 -7.51 39.95
C VAL A 164 0.91 -7.15 39.09
N ARG A 165 -0.29 -7.55 39.52
CA ARG A 165 -1.55 -7.16 38.89
C ARG A 165 -1.71 -5.65 38.84
N ARG A 166 -1.47 -4.96 39.96
CA ARG A 166 -1.54 -3.50 40.02
C ARG A 166 -0.50 -2.85 39.11
N GLN A 167 0.72 -3.37 39.05
CA GLN A 167 1.78 -2.86 38.18
C GLN A 167 1.45 -3.03 36.69
N LEU A 168 0.98 -4.21 36.27
CA LEU A 168 0.57 -4.47 34.89
C LEU A 168 -0.67 -3.65 34.50
N GLN A 169 -1.65 -3.50 35.39
CA GLN A 169 -2.80 -2.64 35.16
C GLN A 169 -2.40 -1.16 35.05
N ALA A 170 -1.47 -0.69 35.89
CA ALA A 170 -0.94 0.67 35.81
C ALA A 170 -0.17 0.88 34.51
N LEU A 171 0.61 -0.11 34.05
CA LEU A 171 1.29 -0.08 32.76
C LEU A 171 0.28 0.04 31.60
N ASN A 172 -0.76 -0.80 31.59
CA ASN A 172 -1.81 -0.79 30.57
C ASN A 172 -2.69 0.48 30.57
N ARG A 173 -2.73 1.21 31.70
CA ARG A 173 -3.44 2.50 31.84
C ARG A 173 -2.54 3.73 31.67
N SER A 174 -1.23 3.53 31.54
CA SER A 174 -0.29 4.62 31.37
C SER A 174 -0.28 5.15 29.93
N ASN A 175 0.55 6.16 29.67
CA ASN A 175 0.73 6.76 28.36
C ASN A 175 1.05 5.75 27.25
N PHE A 176 1.50 4.53 27.56
CA PHE A 176 1.67 3.47 26.55
C PHE A 176 0.42 3.26 25.71
N ARG A 177 -0.78 3.25 26.31
CA ARG A 177 -2.02 3.03 25.56
C ARG A 177 -2.30 4.18 24.60
N THR A 178 -2.26 5.41 25.08
CA THR A 178 -2.45 6.60 24.26
C THR A 178 -1.41 6.71 23.15
N ASP A 179 -0.16 6.40 23.45
CA ASP A 179 0.93 6.42 22.49
C ASP A 179 0.76 5.35 21.40
N PHE A 180 0.31 4.15 21.75
CA PHE A 180 0.01 3.09 20.79
C PHE A 180 -1.22 3.41 19.95
N ASP A 181 -2.25 4.01 20.53
CA ASP A 181 -3.45 4.42 19.79
C ASP A 181 -3.09 5.51 18.76
N ALA A 182 -2.25 6.48 19.13
CA ALA A 182 -1.76 7.51 18.21
C ALA A 182 -0.91 6.92 17.08
N LEU A 183 0.05 6.05 17.41
CA LEU A 183 0.87 5.38 16.41
C LEU A 183 0.06 4.42 15.53
N ALA A 184 -0.99 3.80 16.06
CA ALA A 184 -1.89 2.97 15.27
C ALA A 184 -2.64 3.81 14.24
N LEU A 185 -3.13 4.99 14.61
CA LEU A 185 -3.78 5.92 13.68
C LEU A 185 -2.84 6.33 12.54
N GLU A 186 -1.61 6.69 12.88
CA GLU A 186 -0.58 7.05 11.89
C GLU A 186 -0.19 5.85 11.00
N LEU A 187 -0.21 4.62 11.54
CA LEU A 187 -0.04 3.40 10.73
C LEU A 187 -1.20 3.18 9.76
N GLU A 188 -2.44 3.48 10.16
CA GLU A 188 -3.60 3.44 9.26
C GLU A 188 -3.46 4.49 8.14
N GLU A 189 -2.97 5.68 8.47
CA GLU A 189 -2.70 6.73 7.47
C GLU A 189 -1.62 6.29 6.47
N LEU A 190 -0.54 5.65 6.95
CA LEU A 190 0.55 5.14 6.10
C LEU A 190 0.17 3.94 5.23
N LEU A 191 -0.70 3.06 5.73
CA LEU A 191 -1.26 1.95 4.95
C LEU A 191 -2.16 2.44 3.81
N GLY A 192 -2.58 3.70 3.87
CA GLY A 192 -3.63 4.21 3.02
C GLY A 192 -4.98 3.64 3.41
N LYS A 193 -6.01 4.33 2.94
CA LYS A 193 -7.40 3.91 3.08
C LYS A 193 -7.66 2.70 2.18
N ILE A 194 -8.24 1.64 2.73
CA ILE A 194 -8.73 0.49 1.95
C ILE A 194 -10.12 0.81 1.37
N ASP A 195 -10.63 0.04 0.42
CA ASP A 195 -11.93 0.34 -0.23
C ASP A 195 -13.08 0.57 0.77
N THR A 196 -13.03 -0.06 1.96
CA THR A 196 -14.00 0.15 3.05
C THR A 196 -14.04 1.57 3.61
N ASP A 197 -12.98 2.36 3.40
CA ASP A 197 -12.87 3.74 3.85
C ASP A 197 -13.42 4.74 2.80
N PHE A 198 -13.70 4.25 1.58
CA PHE A 198 -14.26 5.03 0.46
C PHE A 198 -15.70 4.63 0.09
N VAL A 199 -16.26 3.62 0.76
CA VAL A 199 -17.63 3.13 0.54
C VAL A 199 -18.45 3.33 1.81
N GLN A 200 -19.36 4.31 1.80
CA GLN A 200 -20.16 4.66 2.97
C GLN A 200 -21.36 3.73 3.20
N ASP A 201 -21.80 2.99 2.17
CA ASP A 201 -23.03 2.21 2.20
C ASP A 201 -22.83 0.73 1.82
N SER A 202 -22.89 -0.10 2.86
CA SER A 202 -22.99 -1.57 2.90
C SER A 202 -21.72 -2.41 2.71
N GLU A 203 -21.52 -3.36 3.63
CA GLU A 203 -20.56 -4.48 3.51
C GLU A 203 -20.77 -5.29 2.20
N ALA A 204 -21.97 -5.23 1.62
CA ALA A 204 -22.28 -5.90 0.36
C ALA A 204 -21.53 -5.28 -0.83
N HIS A 205 -21.46 -3.95 -0.94
CA HIS A 205 -20.70 -3.28 -2.00
C HIS A 205 -19.19 -3.54 -1.90
N VAL A 206 -18.65 -3.57 -0.68
CA VAL A 206 -17.24 -3.92 -0.47
C VAL A 206 -16.97 -5.36 -0.91
N MET A 207 -17.89 -6.28 -0.62
CA MET A 207 -17.77 -7.67 -1.07
C MET A 207 -17.86 -7.81 -2.59
N ASP A 208 -18.66 -6.97 -3.26
CA ASP A 208 -18.72 -6.95 -4.72
C ASP A 208 -17.37 -6.53 -5.32
N PHE A 209 -16.72 -5.48 -4.79
CA PHE A 209 -15.38 -5.07 -5.21
C PHE A 209 -14.33 -6.17 -4.99
N LEU A 210 -14.36 -6.84 -3.85
CA LEU A 210 -13.41 -7.93 -3.55
C LEU A 210 -13.62 -9.18 -4.41
N VAL A 211 -14.88 -9.51 -4.73
CA VAL A 211 -15.21 -10.62 -5.63
C VAL A 211 -14.81 -10.30 -7.06
N GLU A 212 -15.05 -9.07 -7.49
CA GLU A 212 -14.62 -8.52 -8.77
C GLU A 212 -13.10 -8.57 -8.92
N ASP A 213 -12.38 -8.03 -7.95
CA ASP A 213 -10.92 -8.02 -7.95
C ASP A 213 -10.35 -9.44 -7.97
N ARG A 214 -10.92 -10.35 -7.16
CA ARG A 214 -10.54 -11.75 -7.20
C ARG A 214 -10.81 -12.39 -8.55
N ASN A 215 -11.93 -12.08 -9.21
CA ASN A 215 -12.23 -12.58 -10.55
C ASN A 215 -11.25 -12.04 -11.60
N ILE A 216 -10.87 -10.77 -11.52
CA ILE A 216 -9.83 -10.18 -12.38
C ILE A 216 -8.50 -10.91 -12.20
N MET A 217 -8.10 -11.17 -10.95
CA MET A 217 -6.87 -11.91 -10.64
C MET A 217 -6.93 -13.37 -11.11
N ASP A 218 -8.03 -14.07 -10.86
CA ASP A 218 -8.20 -15.48 -11.24
C ASP A 218 -8.23 -15.67 -12.77
N THR A 219 -8.81 -14.71 -13.49
CA THR A 219 -8.98 -14.80 -14.95
C THR A 219 -7.84 -14.15 -15.74
N GLY A 220 -7.10 -13.22 -15.13
CA GLY A 220 -6.12 -12.39 -15.83
C GLY A 220 -6.74 -11.45 -16.87
N GLN A 221 -8.06 -11.26 -16.85
CA GLN A 221 -8.75 -10.36 -17.78
C GLN A 221 -8.81 -8.95 -17.19
N MET A 222 -8.37 -7.97 -17.99
CA MET A 222 -8.59 -6.57 -17.70
C MET A 222 -10.08 -6.26 -17.71
N TRP A 223 -10.53 -5.45 -16.75
CA TRP A 223 -11.85 -4.86 -16.75
C TRP A 223 -11.76 -3.38 -17.12
N HIS A 224 -12.61 -2.94 -18.04
CA HIS A 224 -12.65 -1.58 -18.59
C HIS A 224 -14.08 -1.06 -18.56
N GLU A 225 -14.25 0.26 -18.40
CA GLU A 225 -15.54 0.98 -18.41
C GLU A 225 -16.50 0.60 -17.26
N VAL A 226 -15.99 0.49 -16.02
CA VAL A 226 -16.87 0.43 -14.85
C VAL A 226 -17.09 1.84 -14.34
N GLU A 227 -18.33 2.33 -14.42
CA GLU A 227 -18.74 3.56 -13.74
C GLU A 227 -19.00 3.23 -12.27
N GLU A 228 -18.10 3.68 -11.39
CA GLU A 228 -18.21 3.46 -9.95
C GLU A 228 -18.50 4.78 -9.24
N GLN A 229 -19.43 4.76 -8.28
CA GLN A 229 -19.60 5.86 -7.35
C GLN A 229 -18.60 5.71 -6.21
N VAL A 230 -17.73 6.70 -6.05
CA VAL A 230 -16.74 6.75 -4.98
C VAL A 230 -17.05 7.93 -4.08
N TRP A 231 -17.05 7.71 -2.76
CA TRP A 231 -17.23 8.79 -1.78
C TRP A 231 -15.94 9.62 -1.68
N ASP A 232 -15.99 10.88 -2.08
CA ASP A 232 -14.86 11.81 -1.94
C ASP A 232 -14.97 12.55 -0.60
N MET A 233 -14.10 12.19 0.33
CA MET A 233 -14.04 12.79 1.66
C MET A 233 -13.60 14.26 1.68
N SER A 234 -12.91 14.73 0.64
CA SER A 234 -12.45 16.12 0.57
C SER A 234 -13.60 17.10 0.33
N ILE A 235 -14.63 16.66 -0.38
CA ILE A 235 -15.83 17.44 -0.68
C ILE A 235 -17.08 16.95 0.06
N GLN A 236 -16.98 15.83 0.78
CA GLN A 236 -18.09 15.15 1.46
C GLN A 236 -19.28 14.86 0.54
N ASP A 237 -18.99 14.37 -0.67
CA ASP A 237 -19.99 14.03 -1.67
C ASP A 237 -19.51 12.87 -2.56
N TYR A 238 -20.44 12.27 -3.32
CA TYR A 238 -20.12 11.23 -4.29
C TYR A 238 -19.55 11.81 -5.58
N ARG A 239 -18.53 11.13 -6.12
CA ARG A 239 -18.03 11.34 -7.48
C ARG A 239 -18.27 10.10 -8.32
N TRP A 240 -18.49 10.33 -9.62
CA TRP A 240 -18.52 9.26 -10.60
C TRP A 240 -17.13 9.08 -11.19
N MET A 241 -16.59 7.88 -11.01
CA MET A 241 -15.29 7.50 -11.53
C MET A 241 -15.48 6.51 -12.67
N ASN A 242 -14.81 6.75 -13.79
CA ASN A 242 -14.57 5.69 -14.76
C ASN A 242 -13.34 4.91 -14.31
N VAL A 243 -13.54 3.61 -14.07
CA VAL A 243 -12.55 2.74 -13.46
C VAL A 243 -12.08 1.70 -14.47
N ILE A 244 -10.76 1.59 -14.57
CA ILE A 244 -10.07 0.55 -15.34
C ILE A 244 -9.28 -0.28 -14.35
N LYS A 245 -9.53 -1.59 -14.32
CA LYS A 245 -8.84 -2.54 -13.44
C LYS A 245 -8.01 -3.52 -14.25
N VAL A 246 -6.72 -3.54 -13.99
CA VAL A 246 -5.74 -4.30 -14.76
C VAL A 246 -5.05 -5.32 -13.86
N PRO A 247 -5.14 -6.63 -14.13
CA PRO A 247 -4.43 -7.64 -13.35
C PRO A 247 -2.93 -7.53 -13.60
N LEU A 248 -2.15 -7.66 -12.53
CA LEU A 248 -0.70 -7.56 -12.57
C LEU A 248 -0.09 -8.91 -12.23
N ALA A 249 0.68 -9.45 -13.17
CA ALA A 249 1.41 -10.69 -12.95
C ALA A 249 2.63 -10.44 -12.06
N ASN A 250 2.89 -11.35 -11.13
CA ASN A 250 4.14 -11.41 -10.40
C ASN A 250 5.26 -12.07 -11.24
N ALA A 251 6.46 -12.15 -10.67
CA ALA A 251 7.64 -12.75 -11.32
C ALA A 251 7.47 -14.24 -11.71
N HIS A 252 6.45 -14.91 -11.14
CA HIS A 252 6.12 -16.30 -11.41
C HIS A 252 4.94 -16.46 -12.39
N GLY A 253 4.42 -15.36 -12.94
CA GLY A 253 3.33 -15.35 -13.91
C GLY A 253 1.93 -15.51 -13.31
N ALA A 254 1.78 -15.46 -11.98
CA ALA A 254 0.48 -15.45 -11.33
C ALA A 254 0.00 -14.00 -11.12
N PHE A 255 -1.29 -13.74 -11.34
CA PHE A 255 -1.90 -12.44 -11.06
C PHE A 255 -2.32 -12.37 -9.59
N ASP A 256 -1.60 -11.60 -8.79
CA ASP A 256 -1.85 -11.46 -7.34
C ASP A 256 -2.15 -10.03 -6.90
N ARG A 257 -2.20 -9.10 -7.86
CA ARG A 257 -2.38 -7.67 -7.66
C ARG A 257 -3.19 -7.08 -8.82
N ILE A 258 -3.80 -5.92 -8.58
CA ILE A 258 -4.58 -5.18 -9.58
C ILE A 258 -4.13 -3.72 -9.57
N LEU A 259 -3.93 -3.16 -10.76
CA LEU A 259 -3.83 -1.72 -10.96
C LEU A 259 -5.23 -1.18 -11.20
N VAL A 260 -5.65 -0.23 -10.38
CA VAL A 260 -6.90 0.50 -10.57
C VAL A 260 -6.56 1.91 -11.04
N VAL A 261 -7.03 2.29 -12.23
CA VAL A 261 -6.95 3.66 -12.75
C VAL A 261 -8.34 4.25 -12.72
N MET A 262 -8.51 5.33 -11.96
CA MET A 262 -9.78 6.05 -11.84
C MET A 262 -9.66 7.40 -12.54
N THR A 263 -10.63 7.72 -13.39
CA THR A 263 -10.76 9.05 -14.01
C THR A 263 -12.06 9.66 -13.54
N ASP A 264 -11.99 10.88 -13.01
CA ASP A 264 -13.19 11.62 -12.60
C ASP A 264 -13.99 12.03 -13.84
N GLU A 265 -15.23 11.56 -13.91
CA GLU A 265 -16.18 11.84 -14.98
C GLU A 265 -17.43 12.55 -14.43
N THR A 266 -17.36 13.10 -13.21
CA THR A 266 -18.51 13.73 -12.52
C THR A 266 -19.14 14.85 -13.34
N GLU A 267 -18.36 15.57 -14.16
CA GLU A 267 -18.87 16.64 -15.02
C GLU A 267 -19.51 16.15 -16.34
N ARG A 268 -19.43 14.85 -16.65
CA ARG A 268 -19.96 14.26 -17.88
C ARG A 268 -21.37 13.65 -17.74
N ILE A 269 -21.89 13.57 -16.52
CA ILE A 269 -23.20 12.99 -16.17
C ILE A 269 -24.19 14.09 -15.73
#